data_AF-A0A972II76-F1
#
_entry.id   AF-A0A972II76-F1
#
_cell.length_a   1.000
_cell.length_b   1.000
_cell.length_c   1.000
_cell.angle_alpha   90.00
_cell.angle_beta   90.00
_cell.angle_gamma   90.00
#
_symmetry.space_group_name_H-M   'P 1'
#
loop_
_entity.id
_entity.type
_entity.pdbx_description
1 polymer ?
#
loop_
_entity_poly.entity_id
_entity_poly.type
_entity_poly.pdbx_seq_one_letter_code
_entity_poly.pdbx_strand_id
1 'polypeptide(L)'
;DAFRDPYPLAPDCFLVARNKSLVILDSAGNTEEVYEAERMLHEPGVIGPRRRERSIVPRTTPEATTGRLVVADVHHGRNMEGVEPGQIKRLLILEQLPKPVNFSGVQQTISMNGTFTLKRILGTVPVEDDGSAHFAAPALRSLYFVALDEQGRTVKRMQSYCSVMPGETLSCVGCHERRGESPRSAAVLQATARAASKIEPIAGVPDVIDYPRHVQPIWDKHCTACHNPDKPDGRVVLTGDYNDWFTQSYYALFAGDQVSDSEGYEEDGNRPARGFGSAASPLMDKLDGSHYGARLSDEERWTVQLWIDTGATYPGTYAGLRPGTPPSPGHTRPDPDDFPVTYGTVVTKTSPDGGEPVDAIVKRRCAACHDAKLPMGERIHKKQQYLNVPVSYCLNLYNLTQPARSMILRAPLAKEAGGYGWCQTKPAGGQPAQPAAVFASTEDGDYQAILRAIERAKTELYTLKRFDMPDFRPTRHYVREMIRYGILPPDTDRMKDRIDVYATDRAYWRSLWYQPPGG
;
A
#
# COMPACT_ATOMS: atom_id res chain seq x y z
N ASP A 1 -11.23 25.12 26.69
CA ASP A 1 -10.49 25.23 27.96
C ASP A 1 -10.51 23.92 28.75
N ALA A 2 -9.69 22.96 28.35
CA ALA A 2 -9.52 21.69 29.07
C ALA A 2 -8.23 21.71 29.90
N PHE A 3 -8.17 20.90 30.96
CA PHE A 3 -6.90 20.60 31.65
C PHE A 3 -5.99 19.82 30.71
N ARG A 4 -4.69 20.11 30.76
CA ARG A 4 -3.67 19.49 29.91
C ARG A 4 -2.43 19.17 30.73
N ASP A 5 -1.65 18.23 30.20
CA ASP A 5 -0.31 17.90 30.64
C ASP A 5 -0.22 17.61 32.15
N PRO A 6 -0.97 16.63 32.68
CA PRO A 6 -1.01 16.37 34.12
C PRO A 6 0.33 15.86 34.63
N TYR A 7 0.84 16.51 35.67
CA TYR A 7 2.00 16.07 36.45
C TYR A 7 1.54 15.58 37.83
N PRO A 8 1.69 14.29 38.17
CA PRO A 8 1.23 13.75 39.44
C PRO A 8 2.06 14.30 40.61
N LEU A 9 1.39 14.92 41.58
CA LEU A 9 1.97 15.36 42.85
C LEU A 9 1.75 14.31 43.95
N ALA A 10 0.56 13.68 43.94
CA ALA A 10 0.15 12.57 44.81
C ALA A 10 -0.85 11.67 44.05
N PRO A 11 -1.27 10.50 44.60
CA PRO A 11 -2.20 9.60 43.90
C PRO A 11 -3.52 10.23 43.45
N ASP A 12 -3.97 11.28 44.14
CA ASP A 12 -5.23 11.98 43.95
C ASP A 12 -5.05 13.49 43.68
N CYS A 13 -3.83 13.93 43.37
CA CYS A 13 -3.49 15.34 43.22
C CYS A 13 -2.50 15.55 42.07
N PHE A 14 -2.83 16.46 41.16
CA PHE A 14 -2.11 16.69 39.92
C PHE A 14 -1.88 18.18 39.72
N LEU A 15 -0.68 18.53 39.26
CA LEU A 15 -0.40 19.85 38.70
C LEU A 15 -0.76 19.80 37.20
N VAL A 16 -1.65 20.68 36.75
CA VAL A 16 -2.16 20.69 35.38
C VAL A 16 -2.07 22.08 34.77
N ALA A 17 -1.90 22.16 33.46
CA ALA A 17 -2.00 23.41 32.72
C ALA A 17 -3.45 23.62 32.25
N ARG A 18 -3.99 24.83 32.46
CA ARG A 18 -5.30 25.27 31.95
C ARG A 18 -5.15 26.64 31.29
N ASN A 19 -5.03 26.66 29.95
CA ASN A 19 -4.73 27.87 29.19
C ASN A 19 -3.46 28.56 29.72
N LYS A 20 -3.58 29.71 30.40
CA LYS A 20 -2.45 30.44 30.99
C LYS A 20 -2.24 30.14 32.48
N SER A 21 -3.14 29.36 33.08
CA SER A 21 -3.13 29.03 34.49
C SER A 21 -2.41 27.70 34.72
N LEU A 22 -1.60 27.66 35.77
CA LEU A 22 -1.12 26.45 36.40
C LEU A 22 -2.03 26.17 37.59
N VAL A 23 -2.56 24.95 37.65
CA VAL A 23 -3.64 24.61 38.58
C VAL A 23 -3.30 23.29 39.28
N ILE A 24 -3.53 23.22 40.58
CA ILE A 24 -3.61 21.96 41.31
C ILE A 24 -5.04 21.43 41.14
N LEU A 25 -5.16 20.21 40.63
CA LEU A 25 -6.40 19.48 40.39
C LEU A 25 -6.41 18.24 41.28
N ASP A 26 -7.46 18.09 42.08
CA ASP A 26 -7.69 16.86 42.85
C ASP A 26 -8.60 15.86 42.11
N SER A 27 -8.71 14.64 42.65
CA SER A 27 -9.53 13.56 42.09
C SER A 27 -11.05 13.83 42.11
N ALA A 28 -11.52 14.78 42.92
CA ALA A 28 -12.92 15.21 42.97
C ALA A 28 -13.21 16.32 41.94
N GLY A 29 -12.20 16.81 41.23
CA GLY A 29 -12.32 17.87 40.25
C GLY A 29 -12.19 19.28 40.85
N ASN A 30 -11.82 19.40 42.13
CA ASN A 30 -11.55 20.70 42.72
C ASN A 30 -10.24 21.25 42.18
N THR A 31 -10.18 22.58 42.06
CA THR A 31 -9.03 23.27 41.50
C THR A 31 -8.54 24.40 42.39
N GLU A 32 -7.23 24.50 42.53
CA GLU A 32 -6.55 25.65 43.10
C GLU A 32 -5.57 26.22 42.08
N GLU A 33 -5.74 27.48 41.68
CA GLU A 33 -4.78 28.13 40.78
C GLU A 33 -3.53 28.52 41.56
N VAL A 34 -2.38 28.03 41.11
CA VAL A 34 -1.09 28.29 41.75
C VAL A 34 -0.28 29.37 41.04
N TYR A 35 -0.57 29.62 39.76
CA TYR A 35 0.11 30.63 38.96
C TYR A 35 -0.70 30.97 37.71
N GLU A 36 -0.71 32.24 37.30
CA GLU A 36 -1.20 32.69 36.00
C GLU A 36 -0.06 33.34 35.22
N ALA A 37 0.14 32.90 33.98
CA ALA A 37 1.17 33.41 33.08
C ALA A 37 0.60 34.40 32.07
N GLU A 38 1.47 35.14 31.38
CA GLU A 38 1.05 36.00 30.27
C GLU A 38 0.69 35.20 29.00
N ARG A 39 1.22 33.99 28.88
CA ARG A 39 1.09 33.09 27.73
C ARG A 39 0.56 31.73 28.14
N MET A 40 0.14 30.95 27.15
CA MET A 40 -0.36 29.60 27.37
C MET A 40 0.73 28.71 27.97
N LEU A 41 0.39 27.98 29.03
CA LEU A 41 1.24 27.03 29.72
C LEU A 41 1.04 25.61 29.19
N HIS A 42 2.13 24.85 29.24
CA HIS A 42 2.23 23.46 28.79
C HIS A 42 3.23 22.71 29.68
N GLU A 43 3.06 21.39 29.78
CA GLU A 43 4.03 20.46 30.38
C GLU A 43 4.57 20.91 31.76
N PRO A 44 3.70 21.16 32.76
CA PRO A 44 4.15 21.53 34.08
C PRO A 44 5.01 20.44 34.70
N GLY A 45 6.09 20.85 35.36
CA GLY A 45 7.03 19.94 36.01
C GLY A 45 7.51 20.49 37.34
N VAL A 46 7.50 19.65 38.37
CA VAL A 46 8.02 20.04 39.69
C VAL A 46 9.51 19.71 39.79
N ILE A 47 10.29 20.69 40.22
CA ILE A 47 11.69 20.50 40.58
C ILE A 47 11.75 20.07 42.04
N GLY A 48 12.17 18.84 42.29
CA GLY A 48 12.27 18.31 43.65
C GLY A 48 13.01 16.98 43.72
N PRO A 49 13.33 16.51 44.94
CA PRO A 49 13.89 15.19 45.13
C PRO A 49 12.89 14.13 44.64
N ARG A 50 13.41 13.13 43.92
CA ARG A 50 12.62 12.00 43.39
C ARG A 50 13.30 10.70 43.76
N ARG A 51 12.48 9.67 44.06
CA ARG A 51 12.99 8.32 44.25
C ARG A 51 13.63 7.86 42.95
N ARG A 52 14.92 7.52 43.00
CA ARG A 52 15.63 6.97 41.86
C ARG A 52 14.94 5.68 41.39
N GLU A 53 14.65 5.58 40.10
CA GLU A 53 14.11 4.36 39.51
C GLU A 53 15.03 3.17 39.73
N ARG A 54 14.43 1.97 39.72
CA ARG A 54 15.20 0.74 39.69
C ARG A 54 16.06 0.71 38.42
N SER A 55 17.37 0.54 38.59
CA SER A 55 18.27 0.28 37.46
C SER A 55 18.06 -1.15 36.96
N ILE A 56 17.76 -1.31 35.67
CA ILE A 56 17.63 -2.59 34.98
C ILE A 56 18.92 -2.83 34.20
N VAL A 57 19.55 -3.99 34.40
CA VAL A 57 20.79 -4.35 33.70
C VAL A 57 20.49 -4.55 32.20
N PRO A 58 21.26 -3.94 31.28
CA PRO A 58 21.11 -4.17 29.85
C PRO A 58 21.30 -5.65 29.49
N ARG A 59 20.45 -6.16 28.58
CA ARG A 59 20.56 -7.52 28.02
C ARG A 59 21.00 -7.48 26.56
N THR A 60 21.82 -6.49 26.22
CA THR A 60 22.25 -6.17 24.86
C THR A 60 23.76 -6.31 24.74
N THR A 61 24.23 -6.65 23.54
CA THR A 61 25.65 -6.72 23.16
C THR A 61 25.86 -5.75 22.02
N PRO A 62 26.34 -4.51 22.28
CA PRO A 62 26.46 -3.45 21.27
C PRO A 62 27.31 -3.83 20.05
N GLU A 63 28.24 -4.77 20.20
CA GLU A 63 29.13 -5.23 19.12
C GLU A 63 28.40 -6.15 18.12
N ALA A 64 27.23 -6.66 18.48
CA ALA A 64 26.44 -7.54 17.62
C ALA A 64 25.65 -6.75 16.55
N THR A 65 25.44 -7.35 15.39
CA THR A 65 24.59 -6.78 14.32
C THR A 65 23.19 -7.40 14.26
N THR A 66 22.96 -8.43 15.07
CA THR A 66 21.73 -9.23 15.11
C THR A 66 21.26 -9.45 16.55
N GLY A 67 19.96 -9.66 16.71
CA GLY A 67 19.38 -10.30 17.89
C GLY A 67 18.73 -11.64 17.52
N ARG A 68 18.02 -12.24 18.47
CA ARG A 68 17.26 -13.47 18.28
C ARG A 68 15.80 -13.27 18.62
N LEU A 69 14.93 -13.95 17.89
CA LEU A 69 13.50 -14.00 18.12
C LEU A 69 13.07 -15.43 18.40
N VAL A 70 12.15 -15.58 19.36
CA VAL A 70 11.51 -16.85 19.70
C VAL A 70 10.00 -16.65 19.66
N VAL A 71 9.30 -17.46 18.89
CA VAL A 71 7.83 -17.60 18.96
C VAL A 71 7.55 -18.93 19.64
N ALA A 72 6.78 -18.91 20.73
CA ALA A 72 6.49 -20.14 21.47
C ALA A 72 5.49 -21.03 20.72
N ASP A 73 4.37 -20.48 20.26
CA ASP A 73 3.38 -21.22 19.46
C ASP A 73 2.65 -20.28 18.49
N VAL A 74 2.91 -20.41 17.19
CA VAL A 74 2.28 -19.60 16.14
C VAL A 74 0.78 -19.85 15.96
N HIS A 75 0.24 -20.98 16.45
CA HIS A 75 -1.17 -21.33 16.34
C HIS A 75 -2.01 -20.64 17.42
N HIS A 76 -1.37 -20.27 18.53
CA HIS A 76 -2.00 -19.52 19.60
C HIS A 76 -2.02 -18.02 19.30
N GLY A 77 -3.17 -17.37 19.50
CA GLY A 77 -3.27 -15.94 19.25
C GLY A 77 -4.70 -15.46 19.09
N ARG A 78 -4.85 -14.21 18.62
CA ARG A 78 -6.15 -13.61 18.37
C ARG A 78 -6.72 -14.04 17.03
N ASN A 79 -7.97 -14.49 16.99
CA ASN A 79 -8.69 -14.88 15.76
C ASN A 79 -7.91 -15.92 14.93
N MET A 80 -7.54 -17.02 15.58
CA MET A 80 -6.80 -18.17 15.02
C MET A 80 -7.67 -19.44 14.94
N GLU A 81 -9.00 -19.31 15.05
CA GLU A 81 -9.93 -20.44 14.94
C GLU A 81 -9.75 -21.17 13.59
N GLY A 82 -9.73 -22.50 13.62
CA GLY A 82 -9.52 -23.35 12.43
C GLY A 82 -8.08 -23.44 11.93
N VAL A 83 -7.09 -22.92 12.68
CA VAL A 83 -5.67 -23.15 12.40
C VAL A 83 -5.17 -24.31 13.26
N GLU A 84 -5.01 -25.47 12.63
CA GLU A 84 -4.55 -26.68 13.31
C GLU A 84 -3.01 -26.72 13.43
N PRO A 85 -2.46 -27.40 14.46
CA PRO A 85 -1.02 -27.64 14.58
C PRO A 85 -0.41 -28.21 13.31
N GLY A 86 0.75 -27.66 12.93
CA GLY A 86 1.49 -28.08 11.75
C GLY A 86 0.98 -27.51 10.42
N GLN A 87 -0.12 -26.75 10.40
CA GLN A 87 -0.55 -26.06 9.18
C GLN A 87 0.34 -24.86 8.83
N ILE A 88 0.94 -24.21 9.82
CA ILE A 88 1.90 -23.13 9.59
C ILE A 88 3.29 -23.75 9.49
N LYS A 89 3.93 -23.63 8.33
CA LYS A 89 5.23 -24.24 8.05
C LYS A 89 6.39 -23.25 8.09
N ARG A 90 6.10 -21.97 7.85
CA ARG A 90 7.14 -20.93 7.75
C ARG A 90 6.64 -19.60 8.31
N LEU A 91 7.56 -18.80 8.83
CA LEU A 91 7.35 -17.37 9.00
C LEU A 91 8.08 -16.63 7.89
N LEU A 92 7.36 -15.82 7.13
CA LEU A 92 7.92 -14.80 6.26
C LEU A 92 8.28 -13.58 7.09
N ILE A 93 9.55 -13.19 7.02
CA ILE A 93 10.10 -12.06 7.75
C ILE A 93 10.14 -10.85 6.83
N LEU A 94 9.38 -9.83 7.19
CA LEU A 94 9.27 -8.60 6.44
C LEU A 94 9.83 -7.44 7.26
N GLU A 95 10.40 -6.46 6.56
CA GLU A 95 10.82 -5.18 7.12
C GLU A 95 9.95 -4.07 6.54
N GLN A 96 9.47 -3.16 7.38
CA GLN A 96 8.84 -1.93 6.92
C GLN A 96 9.91 -0.87 6.62
N LEU A 97 9.88 -0.32 5.41
CA LEU A 97 10.93 0.59 4.95
C LEU A 97 10.56 2.05 5.26
N PRO A 98 11.48 2.84 5.84
CA PRO A 98 11.22 4.24 6.15
C PRO A 98 11.09 5.07 4.88
N LYS A 99 10.16 6.03 4.90
CA LYS A 99 10.00 7.03 3.85
C LYS A 99 11.04 8.14 4.03
N PRO A 100 11.79 8.53 3.00
CA PRO A 100 12.67 9.70 3.09
C PRO A 100 11.87 11.00 3.19
N VAL A 101 10.70 11.05 2.54
CA VAL A 101 9.79 12.20 2.53
C VAL A 101 8.35 11.71 2.50
N ASN A 102 7.44 12.43 3.17
CA ASN A 102 6.01 12.17 3.13
C ASN A 102 5.26 13.47 2.81
N PHE A 103 4.28 13.42 1.90
CA PHE A 103 3.56 14.62 1.46
C PHE A 103 2.11 14.66 1.95
N SER A 104 1.62 13.57 2.54
CA SER A 104 0.22 13.42 2.93
C SER A 104 0.07 12.46 4.11
N GLY A 105 -1.06 12.53 4.81
CA GLY A 105 -1.46 11.50 5.76
C GLY A 105 -1.92 10.18 5.12
N VAL A 106 -2.03 10.12 3.77
CA VAL A 106 -2.59 9.00 3.00
C VAL A 106 -1.56 8.25 2.13
N GLN A 107 -1.98 7.20 1.43
CA GLN A 107 -1.14 6.27 0.66
C GLN A 107 -0.56 6.86 -0.63
N GLN A 108 -1.13 7.96 -1.13
CA GLN A 108 -0.74 8.58 -2.40
C GLN A 108 -0.76 7.55 -3.55
N THR A 109 0.24 7.54 -4.43
CA THR A 109 0.37 6.56 -5.53
C THR A 109 1.05 5.24 -5.11
N ILE A 110 1.32 5.00 -3.82
CA ILE A 110 1.95 3.73 -3.38
C ILE A 110 1.03 2.54 -3.60
N SER A 111 -0.28 2.69 -3.39
CA SER A 111 -1.23 1.60 -3.53
C SER A 111 -2.66 2.10 -3.74
N MET A 112 -3.57 1.17 -4.06
CA MET A 112 -5.00 1.44 -4.18
C MET A 112 -5.72 1.40 -2.82
N ASN A 113 -5.44 2.38 -1.96
CA ASN A 113 -5.99 2.47 -0.60
C ASN A 113 -5.70 1.23 0.28
N GLY A 114 -4.57 0.58 0.03
CA GLY A 114 -4.12 -0.60 0.76
C GLY A 114 -3.05 -0.23 1.79
N THR A 115 -1.82 -0.06 1.31
CA THR A 115 -0.64 0.16 2.14
C THR A 115 0.00 1.54 1.95
N PHE A 116 0.61 2.04 3.03
CA PHE A 116 1.22 3.36 3.11
C PHE A 116 2.73 3.35 2.94
N THR A 117 3.39 2.19 3.02
CA THR A 117 4.85 2.06 3.01
C THR A 117 5.27 0.88 2.17
N LEU A 118 6.48 0.96 1.63
CA LEU A 118 7.16 -0.16 1.01
C LEU A 118 7.66 -1.12 2.09
N LYS A 119 7.72 -2.40 1.72
CA LYS A 119 8.21 -3.45 2.61
C LYS A 119 9.27 -4.26 1.89
N ARG A 120 10.30 -4.64 2.64
CA ARG A 120 11.35 -5.53 2.19
C ARG A 120 11.08 -6.95 2.68
N ILE A 121 11.19 -7.91 1.79
CA ILE A 121 11.21 -9.34 2.07
C ILE A 121 12.64 -9.70 2.50
N LEU A 122 12.82 -10.09 3.76
CA LEU A 122 14.11 -10.62 4.21
C LEU A 122 14.25 -12.11 3.87
N GLY A 123 13.12 -12.83 3.84
CA GLY A 123 13.08 -14.25 3.55
C GLY A 123 12.15 -15.01 4.50
N THR A 124 12.33 -16.32 4.58
CA THR A 124 11.55 -17.19 5.46
C THR A 124 12.41 -17.88 6.51
N VAL A 125 11.78 -18.28 7.61
CA VAL A 125 12.33 -19.18 8.62
C VAL A 125 11.35 -20.33 8.87
N PRO A 126 11.83 -21.53 9.23
CA PRO A 126 10.96 -22.66 9.50
C PRO A 126 10.17 -22.47 10.81
N VAL A 127 8.99 -23.06 10.85
CA VAL A 127 8.18 -23.28 12.05
C VAL A 127 8.16 -24.77 12.32
N GLU A 128 8.44 -25.17 13.56
CA GLU A 128 8.41 -26.57 13.99
C GLU A 128 6.96 -27.07 14.13
N ASP A 129 6.76 -28.39 14.23
CA ASP A 129 5.43 -28.97 14.33
C ASP A 129 4.70 -28.59 15.64
N ASP A 130 5.43 -28.22 16.70
CA ASP A 130 4.86 -27.66 17.95
C ASP A 130 4.46 -26.18 17.83
N GLY A 131 4.63 -25.59 16.64
CA GLY A 131 4.35 -24.18 16.37
C GLY A 131 5.45 -23.21 16.80
N SER A 132 6.56 -23.71 17.35
CA SER A 132 7.65 -22.85 17.77
C SER A 132 8.54 -22.40 16.61
N ALA A 133 9.11 -21.20 16.73
CA ALA A 133 10.09 -20.68 15.78
C ALA A 133 11.24 -19.98 16.54
N HIS A 134 12.47 -20.16 16.07
CA HIS A 134 13.67 -19.57 16.66
C HIS A 134 14.64 -19.16 15.56
N PHE A 135 14.92 -17.86 15.47
CA PHE A 135 15.73 -17.32 14.37
C PHE A 135 16.51 -16.06 14.76
N ALA A 136 17.63 -15.85 14.07
CA ALA A 136 18.41 -14.63 14.16
C ALA A 136 17.80 -13.56 13.25
N ALA A 137 17.72 -12.34 13.73
CA ALA A 137 17.13 -11.22 13.00
C ALA A 137 18.02 -9.97 13.11
N PRO A 138 18.06 -9.13 12.07
CA PRO A 138 18.89 -7.94 12.08
C PRO A 138 18.41 -6.95 13.14
N ALA A 139 19.34 -6.41 13.92
CA ALA A 139 19.03 -5.54 15.05
C ALA A 139 18.53 -4.17 14.59
N LEU A 140 17.69 -3.54 15.42
CA LEU A 140 17.18 -2.17 15.25
C LEU A 140 16.46 -1.91 13.91
N ARG A 141 15.82 -2.94 13.36
CA ARG A 141 14.98 -2.83 12.15
C ARG A 141 13.52 -3.07 12.50
N SER A 142 12.61 -2.42 11.76
CA SER A 142 11.16 -2.56 11.92
C SER A 142 10.69 -3.86 11.27
N LEU A 143 10.65 -4.94 12.06
CA LEU A 143 10.35 -6.28 11.59
C LEU A 143 8.93 -6.70 11.94
N TYR A 144 8.30 -7.45 11.05
CA TYR A 144 7.00 -8.08 11.30
C TYR A 144 6.88 -9.38 10.50
N PHE A 145 5.95 -10.24 10.92
CA PHE A 145 5.91 -11.62 10.48
C PHE A 145 4.60 -11.99 9.82
N VAL A 146 4.68 -12.87 8.84
CA VAL A 146 3.53 -13.52 8.21
C VAL A 146 3.68 -15.03 8.38
N ALA A 147 2.71 -15.65 9.05
CA ALA A 147 2.58 -17.10 9.13
C ALA A 147 2.11 -17.64 7.79
N LEU A 148 2.87 -18.56 7.22
CA LEU A 148 2.61 -19.16 5.92
C LEU A 148 2.31 -20.66 6.05
N ASP A 149 1.38 -21.13 5.23
CA ASP A 149 1.10 -22.56 5.09
C ASP A 149 2.13 -23.27 4.19
N GLU A 150 1.88 -24.55 3.90
CA GLU A 150 2.75 -25.38 3.05
C GLU A 150 2.88 -24.86 1.62
N GLN A 151 1.81 -24.27 1.05
CA GLN A 151 1.87 -23.63 -0.27
C GLN A 151 2.52 -22.24 -0.21
N GLY A 152 2.83 -21.77 0.99
CA GLY A 152 3.36 -20.45 1.26
C GLY A 152 2.28 -19.38 1.38
N ARG A 153 0.98 -19.69 1.33
CA ARG A 153 -0.09 -18.69 1.40
C ARG A 153 -0.22 -18.14 2.82
N THR A 154 -0.65 -16.88 2.93
CA THR A 154 -0.81 -16.20 4.22
C THR A 154 -1.91 -16.85 5.08
N VAL A 155 -1.52 -17.40 6.22
CA VAL A 155 -2.46 -17.81 7.27
C VAL A 155 -2.80 -16.62 8.16
N LYS A 156 -1.79 -15.89 8.62
CA LYS A 156 -1.97 -14.73 9.51
C LYS A 156 -0.79 -13.78 9.35
N ARG A 157 -1.03 -12.47 9.32
CA ARG A 157 0.04 -11.46 9.34
C ARG A 157 -0.10 -10.53 10.53
N MET A 158 1.05 -10.22 11.13
CA MET A 158 1.20 -9.19 12.15
C MET A 158 0.93 -7.81 11.52
N GLN A 159 0.00 -7.05 12.10
CA GLN A 159 -0.36 -5.68 11.67
C GLN A 159 0.32 -4.61 12.55
N SER A 160 1.46 -4.97 13.11
CA SER A 160 2.34 -4.11 13.91
C SER A 160 3.78 -4.46 13.55
N TYR A 161 4.75 -3.89 14.25
CA TYR A 161 6.16 -4.24 14.10
C TYR A 161 6.80 -4.44 15.47
N CYS A 162 7.92 -5.16 15.46
CA CYS A 162 8.84 -5.27 16.58
C CYS A 162 10.25 -4.97 16.10
N SER A 163 11.14 -4.71 17.06
CA SER A 163 12.56 -4.57 16.82
C SER A 163 13.29 -5.40 17.87
N VAL A 164 14.49 -5.86 17.54
CA VAL A 164 15.39 -6.51 18.50
C VAL A 164 16.65 -5.69 18.64
N MET A 165 17.13 -5.50 19.87
CA MET A 165 18.41 -4.84 20.13
C MET A 165 19.58 -5.75 19.73
N PRO A 166 20.79 -5.19 19.52
CA PRO A 166 22.01 -5.97 19.34
C PRO A 166 22.20 -7.02 20.44
N GLY A 167 22.33 -8.29 20.09
CA GLY A 167 22.54 -9.42 21.02
C GLY A 167 21.33 -9.81 21.87
N GLU A 168 20.23 -9.05 21.82
CA GLU A 168 19.03 -9.34 22.60
C GLU A 168 18.35 -10.62 22.11
N THR A 169 17.63 -11.29 23.02
CA THR A 169 16.69 -12.35 22.68
C THR A 169 15.31 -11.93 23.13
N LEU A 170 14.41 -11.74 22.17
CA LEU A 170 13.02 -11.34 22.38
C LEU A 170 12.10 -12.53 22.10
N SER A 171 11.08 -12.73 22.93
CA SER A 171 10.12 -13.84 22.79
C SER A 171 8.67 -13.37 22.79
N CYS A 172 7.81 -14.00 22.00
CA CYS A 172 6.35 -13.89 22.08
C CYS A 172 5.69 -15.24 22.37
N VAL A 173 4.53 -15.20 23.03
CA VAL A 173 3.77 -16.42 23.38
C VAL A 173 3.10 -16.99 22.14
N GLY A 174 2.60 -16.14 21.24
CA GLY A 174 2.02 -16.59 19.98
C GLY A 174 1.86 -15.49 18.95
N CYS A 175 0.90 -15.67 18.04
CA CYS A 175 0.59 -14.71 16.99
C CYS A 175 -0.45 -13.69 17.47
N HIS A 176 0.03 -12.61 18.11
CA HIS A 176 -0.81 -11.49 18.56
C HIS A 176 -1.70 -11.83 19.77
N GLU A 177 -1.11 -12.55 20.74
CA GLU A 177 -1.63 -12.84 22.07
C GLU A 177 -1.95 -11.57 22.87
N ARG A 178 -2.60 -11.72 24.03
CA ARG A 178 -2.76 -10.56 24.94
C ARG A 178 -1.40 -10.21 25.53
N ARG A 179 -1.03 -8.91 25.55
CA ARG A 179 0.28 -8.44 26.02
C ARG A 179 0.66 -8.88 27.44
N GLY A 180 -0.32 -9.10 28.32
CA GLY A 180 -0.11 -9.60 29.69
C GLY A 180 -0.24 -11.13 29.84
N GLU A 181 -0.43 -11.85 28.74
CA GLU A 181 -0.54 -13.31 28.77
C GLU A 181 0.82 -13.92 29.12
N SER A 182 0.81 -14.79 30.12
CA SER A 182 2.00 -15.57 30.48
C SER A 182 2.16 -16.76 29.55
N PRO A 183 3.39 -17.23 29.30
CA PRO A 183 3.63 -18.44 28.51
C PRO A 183 2.81 -19.63 29.03
N ARG A 184 2.16 -20.36 28.13
CA ARG A 184 1.21 -21.44 28.47
C ARG A 184 1.86 -22.76 28.89
N SER A 185 3.12 -22.99 28.50
CA SER A 185 3.83 -24.24 28.77
C SER A 185 5.26 -23.98 29.25
N ALA A 186 5.71 -24.79 30.21
CA ALA A 186 7.10 -24.89 30.64
C ALA A 186 7.90 -25.94 29.84
N ALA A 187 7.30 -26.55 28.81
CA ALA A 187 7.98 -27.50 27.94
C ALA A 187 9.07 -26.80 27.11
N VAL A 188 10.14 -27.54 26.82
CA VAL A 188 11.20 -27.06 25.93
C VAL A 188 10.65 -26.98 24.51
N LEU A 189 10.66 -25.76 23.94
CA LEU A 189 10.24 -25.51 22.57
C LEU A 189 11.20 -26.20 21.60
N GLN A 190 10.68 -26.92 20.60
CA GLN A 190 11.50 -27.66 19.62
C GLN A 190 12.49 -26.72 18.93
N ALA A 191 12.08 -25.51 18.56
CA ALA A 191 12.93 -24.56 17.86
C ALA A 191 14.13 -24.09 18.70
N THR A 192 14.04 -24.14 20.03
CA THR A 192 15.13 -23.75 20.95
C THR A 192 16.10 -24.89 21.24
N ALA A 193 15.78 -26.12 20.84
CA ALA A 193 16.69 -27.27 20.94
C ALA A 193 17.83 -27.21 19.90
N ARG A 194 17.74 -26.30 18.93
CA ARG A 194 18.75 -26.05 17.90
C ARG A 194 19.16 -24.58 17.86
N ALA A 195 20.26 -24.31 17.16
CA ALA A 195 20.71 -22.95 16.92
C ALA A 195 19.64 -22.13 16.17
N ALA A 196 19.61 -20.83 16.43
CA ALA A 196 18.70 -19.90 15.76
C ALA A 196 18.84 -20.02 14.23
N SER A 197 17.71 -20.21 13.55
CA SER A 197 17.67 -20.27 12.09
C SER A 197 18.15 -18.95 11.47
N LYS A 198 18.85 -19.03 10.35
CA LYS A 198 19.09 -17.86 9.50
C LYS A 198 17.84 -17.59 8.68
N ILE A 199 17.57 -16.32 8.39
CA ILE A 199 16.52 -15.94 7.45
C ILE A 199 17.00 -16.32 6.05
N GLU A 200 16.24 -17.16 5.35
CA GLU A 200 16.57 -17.64 4.01
C GLU A 200 15.83 -16.80 2.95
N PRO A 201 16.54 -16.06 2.08
CA PRO A 201 15.92 -15.32 0.98
C PRO A 201 15.14 -16.26 0.05
N ILE A 202 14.06 -15.74 -0.54
CA ILE A 202 13.26 -16.48 -1.50
C ILE A 202 13.90 -16.32 -2.87
N ALA A 203 14.43 -17.41 -3.43
CA ALA A 203 15.16 -17.39 -4.70
C ALA A 203 14.30 -16.82 -5.84
N GLY A 204 14.91 -15.99 -6.69
CA GLY A 204 14.27 -15.37 -7.86
C GLY A 204 13.34 -14.19 -7.54
N VAL A 205 12.97 -13.97 -6.27
CA VAL A 205 12.08 -12.87 -5.88
C VAL A 205 12.89 -11.66 -5.42
N PRO A 206 12.60 -10.44 -5.92
CA PRO A 206 13.26 -9.23 -5.45
C PRO A 206 12.88 -8.91 -3.99
N ASP A 207 13.81 -8.31 -3.24
CA ASP A 207 13.58 -7.96 -1.83
C ASP A 207 12.50 -6.87 -1.68
N VAL A 208 12.36 -5.97 -2.65
CA VAL A 208 11.25 -5.00 -2.76
C VAL A 208 10.58 -5.15 -4.11
N ILE A 209 9.29 -5.50 -4.11
CA ILE A 209 8.54 -5.72 -5.33
C ILE A 209 8.00 -4.40 -5.89
N ASP A 210 8.46 -4.06 -7.09
CA ASP A 210 7.86 -3.08 -8.00
C ASP A 210 6.87 -3.75 -8.99
N TYR A 211 5.62 -3.29 -9.03
CA TYR A 211 4.58 -3.94 -9.84
C TYR A 211 4.85 -3.85 -11.34
N PRO A 212 5.10 -2.66 -11.93
CA PRO A 212 5.42 -2.56 -13.35
C PRO A 212 6.64 -3.38 -13.78
N ARG A 213 7.67 -3.49 -12.94
CA ARG A 213 8.91 -4.19 -13.28
C ARG A 213 8.87 -5.70 -13.05
N HIS A 214 8.13 -6.18 -12.05
CA HIS A 214 8.20 -7.59 -11.65
C HIS A 214 6.89 -8.35 -11.81
N VAL A 215 5.73 -7.68 -11.70
CA VAL A 215 4.42 -8.34 -11.76
C VAL A 215 3.78 -8.20 -13.13
N GLN A 216 3.81 -6.99 -13.73
CA GLN A 216 3.27 -6.77 -15.07
C GLN A 216 3.83 -7.72 -16.14
N PRO A 217 5.15 -8.02 -16.20
CA PRO A 217 5.69 -8.94 -17.21
C PRO A 217 5.11 -10.36 -17.12
N ILE A 218 4.67 -10.78 -15.93
CA ILE A 218 4.00 -12.07 -15.73
C ILE A 218 2.63 -12.05 -16.44
N TRP A 219 1.87 -10.96 -16.30
CA TRP A 219 0.61 -10.78 -17.03
C TRP A 219 0.82 -10.70 -18.53
N ASP A 220 1.86 -10.00 -18.96
CA ASP A 220 2.20 -9.88 -20.38
C ASP A 220 2.42 -11.26 -20.99
N LYS A 221 3.15 -12.13 -20.28
CA LYS A 221 3.45 -13.50 -20.72
C LYS A 221 2.24 -14.43 -20.70
N HIS A 222 1.40 -14.37 -19.66
CA HIS A 222 0.42 -15.43 -19.37
C HIS A 222 -1.04 -15.02 -19.56
N CYS A 223 -1.35 -13.72 -19.54
CA CYS A 223 -2.73 -13.23 -19.45
C CYS A 223 -3.13 -12.33 -20.61
N THR A 224 -2.21 -11.51 -21.14
CA THR A 224 -2.57 -10.49 -22.13
C THR A 224 -3.01 -11.05 -23.48
N ALA A 225 -2.75 -12.33 -23.80
CA ALA A 225 -3.30 -12.96 -25.00
C ALA A 225 -4.84 -12.91 -25.05
N CYS A 226 -5.50 -12.99 -23.89
CA CYS A 226 -6.97 -12.94 -23.76
C CYS A 226 -7.49 -11.73 -22.97
N HIS A 227 -6.61 -10.98 -22.31
CA HIS A 227 -6.97 -9.80 -21.52
C HIS A 227 -6.24 -8.55 -22.02
N ASN A 228 -6.53 -8.14 -23.25
CA ASN A 228 -5.96 -6.95 -23.87
C ASN A 228 -7.05 -6.07 -24.52
N PRO A 229 -6.73 -4.84 -24.96
CA PRO A 229 -7.74 -3.95 -25.55
C PRO A 229 -8.34 -4.43 -26.89
N ASP A 230 -7.76 -5.40 -27.60
CA ASP A 230 -8.35 -5.96 -28.82
C ASP A 230 -9.17 -7.22 -28.54
N LYS A 231 -8.78 -7.96 -27.50
CA LYS A 231 -9.48 -9.13 -26.99
C LYS A 231 -9.63 -8.99 -25.46
N PRO A 232 -10.62 -8.22 -24.97
CA PRO A 232 -10.85 -8.05 -23.54
C PRO A 232 -11.81 -9.13 -23.03
N ASP A 233 -11.39 -10.40 -23.04
CA ASP A 233 -12.24 -11.50 -22.56
C ASP A 233 -12.60 -11.25 -21.08
N GLY A 234 -13.86 -11.53 -20.72
CA GLY A 234 -14.41 -11.17 -19.41
C GLY A 234 -14.53 -9.67 -19.16
N ARG A 235 -14.36 -8.82 -20.19
CA ARG A 235 -14.30 -7.35 -20.11
C ARG A 235 -13.14 -6.83 -19.26
N VAL A 236 -12.06 -7.60 -19.16
CA VAL A 236 -10.87 -7.28 -18.36
C VAL A 236 -9.68 -6.98 -19.27
N VAL A 237 -8.94 -5.92 -18.96
CA VAL A 237 -7.69 -5.54 -19.65
C VAL A 237 -6.55 -5.57 -18.64
N LEU A 238 -5.57 -6.46 -18.88
CA LEU A 238 -4.41 -6.68 -18.01
C LEU A 238 -3.09 -6.20 -18.64
N THR A 239 -3.14 -5.33 -19.64
CA THR A 239 -1.93 -4.73 -20.23
C THR A 239 -1.27 -3.73 -19.28
N GLY A 240 0.03 -3.54 -19.47
CA GLY A 240 0.81 -2.49 -18.80
C GLY A 240 0.55 -1.08 -19.34
N ASP A 241 -0.46 -0.90 -20.19
CA ASP A 241 -0.86 0.42 -20.67
C ASP A 241 -1.25 1.34 -19.52
N TYR A 242 -1.03 2.63 -19.67
CA TYR A 242 -1.29 3.60 -18.60
C TYR A 242 -2.76 4.03 -18.56
N ASN A 243 -3.30 4.12 -17.36
CA ASN A 243 -4.42 5.01 -17.07
C ASN A 243 -3.87 6.23 -16.30
N ASP A 244 -4.78 7.11 -15.91
CA ASP A 244 -4.52 8.37 -15.22
C ASP A 244 -3.59 8.22 -14.00
N TRP A 245 -3.58 7.07 -13.30
CA TRP A 245 -2.86 6.90 -12.02
C TRP A 245 -1.90 5.71 -12.00
N PHE A 246 -2.24 4.61 -12.67
CA PHE A 246 -1.60 3.31 -12.62
C PHE A 246 -1.50 2.69 -14.03
N THR A 247 -1.24 1.39 -14.13
CA THR A 247 -1.51 0.62 -15.35
C THR A 247 -2.97 0.15 -15.40
N GLN A 248 -3.44 -0.24 -16.59
CA GLN A 248 -4.74 -0.87 -16.79
C GLN A 248 -4.88 -2.11 -15.91
N SER A 249 -3.87 -2.97 -15.91
CA SER A 249 -3.86 -4.22 -15.14
C SER A 249 -3.98 -4.01 -13.63
N TYR A 250 -3.24 -3.06 -13.07
CA TYR A 250 -3.22 -2.83 -11.63
C TYR A 250 -4.61 -2.46 -11.16
N TYR A 251 -5.24 -1.46 -11.80
CA TYR A 251 -6.61 -1.08 -11.44
C TYR A 251 -7.61 -2.22 -11.66
N ALA A 252 -7.52 -2.93 -12.79
CA ALA A 252 -8.45 -4.01 -13.13
C ALA A 252 -8.46 -5.13 -12.07
N LEU A 253 -7.29 -5.46 -11.50
CA LEU A 253 -7.19 -6.46 -10.42
C LEU A 253 -7.91 -6.03 -9.15
N PHE A 254 -7.84 -4.74 -8.77
CA PHE A 254 -8.54 -4.23 -7.58
C PHE A 254 -10.03 -4.00 -7.83
N ALA A 255 -10.41 -3.46 -8.99
CA ALA A 255 -11.82 -3.27 -9.33
C ALA A 255 -12.56 -4.61 -9.46
N GLY A 256 -11.87 -5.66 -9.93
CA GLY A 256 -12.42 -7.01 -10.01
C GLY A 256 -12.28 -7.85 -8.74
N ASP A 257 -11.95 -7.27 -7.58
CA ASP A 257 -11.76 -7.96 -6.29
C ASP A 257 -10.82 -9.19 -6.36
N GLN A 258 -9.77 -9.10 -7.18
CA GLN A 258 -8.81 -10.19 -7.38
C GLN A 258 -7.72 -10.21 -6.29
N VAL A 259 -7.50 -9.08 -5.64
CA VAL A 259 -6.49 -8.90 -4.58
C VAL A 259 -7.20 -8.59 -3.27
N SER A 260 -7.04 -9.45 -2.27
CA SER A 260 -7.52 -9.21 -0.91
C SER A 260 -6.46 -8.46 -0.10
N ASP A 261 -6.59 -7.13 -0.06
CA ASP A 261 -5.76 -6.24 0.74
C ASP A 261 -6.55 -5.63 1.93
N SER A 262 -6.06 -4.52 2.52
CA SER A 262 -6.77 -3.82 3.60
C SER A 262 -8.03 -3.10 3.11
N GLU A 263 -9.06 -3.11 3.95
CA GLU A 263 -10.38 -2.50 3.70
C GLU A 263 -10.38 -0.96 3.94
N GLY A 264 -9.35 -0.42 4.60
CA GLY A 264 -9.12 1.01 4.83
C GLY A 264 -8.77 1.38 6.28
N TYR A 265 -8.77 2.68 6.60
CA TYR A 265 -8.46 3.29 7.91
C TYR A 265 -9.37 2.86 9.08
N GLU A 266 -10.58 2.39 8.81
CA GLU A 266 -11.56 1.93 9.80
C GLU A 266 -11.53 0.41 10.00
N GLU A 267 -10.58 -0.27 9.35
CA GLU A 267 -10.35 -1.68 9.63
C GLU A 267 -9.72 -1.83 11.02
N ASP A 268 -10.32 -2.67 11.87
CA ASP A 268 -9.81 -2.97 13.22
C ASP A 268 -8.52 -3.82 13.21
N GLY A 269 -8.04 -4.18 12.03
CA GLY A 269 -6.85 -4.99 11.77
C GLY A 269 -6.94 -6.42 12.30
N ASN A 270 -8.09 -6.83 12.83
CA ASN A 270 -8.27 -8.05 13.59
C ASN A 270 -8.97 -9.15 12.78
N ARG A 271 -8.46 -9.46 11.59
CA ARG A 271 -9.08 -10.45 10.70
C ARG A 271 -8.90 -11.88 11.18
N PRO A 272 -9.83 -12.81 10.87
CA PRO A 272 -9.61 -14.24 11.04
C PRO A 272 -8.43 -14.74 10.21
N ALA A 273 -7.88 -15.89 10.58
CA ALA A 273 -6.89 -16.59 9.78
C ALA A 273 -7.42 -16.81 8.35
N ARG A 274 -6.55 -16.63 7.35
CA ARG A 274 -6.85 -16.71 5.91
C ARG A 274 -7.92 -15.73 5.43
N GLY A 275 -8.25 -14.69 6.22
CA GLY A 275 -9.22 -13.65 5.86
C GLY A 275 -8.64 -12.47 5.06
N PHE A 276 -7.34 -12.49 4.73
CA PHE A 276 -6.71 -11.49 3.86
C PHE A 276 -5.39 -12.00 3.27
N GLY A 277 -4.83 -11.24 2.32
CA GLY A 277 -3.57 -11.57 1.68
C GLY A 277 -3.73 -12.67 0.64
N SER A 278 -2.65 -13.37 0.33
CA SER A 278 -2.62 -14.38 -0.74
C SER A 278 -3.64 -15.51 -0.56
N ALA A 279 -3.94 -15.92 0.68
CA ALA A 279 -4.93 -16.97 0.93
C ALA A 279 -6.37 -16.54 0.61
N ALA A 280 -6.68 -15.24 0.75
CA ALA A 280 -8.01 -14.69 0.50
C ALA A 280 -8.15 -14.05 -0.89
N SER A 281 -7.09 -14.04 -1.70
CA SER A 281 -7.07 -13.38 -3.00
C SER A 281 -7.49 -14.34 -4.11
N PRO A 282 -8.66 -14.14 -4.77
CA PRO A 282 -9.12 -15.02 -5.84
C PRO A 282 -8.15 -15.11 -7.02
N LEU A 283 -7.26 -14.12 -7.18
CA LEU A 283 -6.19 -14.16 -8.17
C LEU A 283 -5.36 -15.44 -8.04
N MET A 284 -5.03 -15.88 -6.81
CA MET A 284 -4.11 -16.99 -6.58
C MET A 284 -4.62 -18.33 -7.11
N ASP A 285 -5.94 -18.49 -7.18
CA ASP A 285 -6.58 -19.71 -7.71
C ASP A 285 -6.62 -19.73 -9.24
N LYS A 286 -6.22 -18.63 -9.90
CA LYS A 286 -6.17 -18.53 -11.38
C LYS A 286 -4.76 -18.75 -11.95
N LEU A 287 -3.77 -19.01 -11.11
CA LEU A 287 -2.35 -19.04 -11.49
C LEU A 287 -1.77 -20.46 -11.62
N ASP A 288 -2.56 -21.48 -11.28
CA ASP A 288 -2.11 -22.88 -11.14
C ASP A 288 -2.44 -23.77 -12.36
N GLY A 289 -3.06 -23.20 -13.39
CA GLY A 289 -3.54 -23.90 -14.59
C GLY A 289 -5.06 -24.08 -14.63
N SER A 290 -5.79 -23.86 -13.53
CA SER A 290 -7.25 -24.02 -13.51
C SER A 290 -7.99 -23.00 -14.38
N HIS A 291 -7.41 -21.80 -14.54
CA HIS A 291 -7.96 -20.74 -15.38
C HIS A 291 -7.46 -20.89 -16.83
N TYR A 292 -8.18 -21.67 -17.63
CA TYR A 292 -7.91 -21.88 -19.06
C TYR A 292 -6.47 -22.34 -19.36
N GLY A 293 -5.85 -23.10 -18.46
CA GLY A 293 -4.49 -23.62 -18.64
C GLY A 293 -3.36 -22.62 -18.34
N ALA A 294 -3.66 -21.38 -17.93
CA ALA A 294 -2.66 -20.41 -17.53
C ALA A 294 -1.98 -20.87 -16.23
N ARG A 295 -0.67 -21.18 -16.31
CA ARG A 295 0.10 -21.72 -15.19
C ARG A 295 1.44 -20.99 -15.07
N LEU A 296 1.65 -20.39 -13.91
CA LEU A 296 2.91 -19.71 -13.58
C LEU A 296 4.00 -20.71 -13.18
N SER A 297 5.26 -20.31 -13.37
CA SER A 297 6.38 -20.97 -12.70
C SER A 297 6.34 -20.72 -11.18
N ASP A 298 7.10 -21.48 -10.40
CA ASP A 298 7.16 -21.27 -8.95
C ASP A 298 7.68 -19.87 -8.58
N GLU A 299 8.68 -19.37 -9.32
CA GLU A 299 9.24 -18.02 -9.13
C GLU A 299 8.21 -16.93 -9.45
N GLU A 300 7.48 -17.06 -10.56
CA GLU A 300 6.41 -16.12 -10.96
C GLU A 300 5.27 -16.14 -9.94
N ARG A 301 4.85 -17.34 -9.50
CA ARG A 301 3.82 -17.53 -8.46
C ARG A 301 4.24 -16.88 -7.14
N TRP A 302 5.47 -17.12 -6.68
CA TRP A 302 6.00 -16.49 -5.47
C TRP A 302 6.06 -14.97 -5.60
N THR A 303 6.47 -14.45 -6.75
CA THR A 303 6.50 -13.00 -7.02
C THR A 303 5.11 -12.37 -6.88
N VAL A 304 4.08 -12.96 -7.50
CA VAL A 304 2.70 -12.48 -7.37
C VAL A 304 2.19 -12.60 -5.93
N GLN A 305 2.44 -13.74 -5.30
CA GLN A 305 1.97 -14.01 -3.95
C GLN A 305 2.57 -13.02 -2.93
N LEU A 306 3.88 -12.81 -3.00
CA LEU A 306 4.59 -11.92 -2.10
C LEU A 306 4.29 -10.45 -2.41
N TRP A 307 3.96 -10.11 -3.65
CA TRP A 307 3.43 -8.79 -3.97
C TRP A 307 2.14 -8.53 -3.19
N ILE A 308 1.21 -9.48 -3.16
CA ILE A 308 -0.03 -9.39 -2.38
C ILE A 308 0.29 -9.29 -0.87
N ASP A 309 1.14 -10.19 -0.37
CA ASP A 309 1.41 -10.29 1.06
C ASP A 309 2.23 -9.11 1.61
N THR A 310 3.01 -8.43 0.75
CA THR A 310 3.65 -7.15 1.05
C THR A 310 2.73 -5.94 0.89
N GLY A 311 1.44 -6.14 0.59
CA GLY A 311 0.43 -5.08 0.56
C GLY A 311 0.18 -4.48 -0.82
N ALA A 312 0.53 -5.22 -1.88
CA ALA A 312 0.18 -4.95 -3.26
C ALA A 312 0.52 -3.53 -3.72
N THR A 313 1.73 -3.07 -3.41
CA THR A 313 2.23 -1.75 -3.82
C THR A 313 2.35 -1.65 -5.34
N TYR A 314 2.13 -0.45 -5.87
CA TYR A 314 2.39 -0.14 -7.27
C TYR A 314 3.87 0.15 -7.52
N PRO A 315 4.47 1.23 -6.99
CA PRO A 315 5.92 1.43 -7.05
C PRO A 315 6.65 0.55 -6.04
N GLY A 316 7.87 0.12 -6.40
CA GLY A 316 8.88 -0.41 -5.49
C GLY A 316 9.92 0.64 -5.07
N THR A 317 9.64 1.92 -5.30
CA THR A 317 10.50 3.07 -4.94
C THR A 317 9.68 4.21 -4.35
N TYR A 318 10.23 4.90 -3.34
CA TYR A 318 9.61 6.10 -2.77
C TYR A 318 9.76 7.33 -3.66
N ALA A 319 10.59 7.29 -4.70
CA ALA A 319 10.68 8.37 -5.67
C ALA A 319 9.38 8.58 -6.45
N GLY A 320 8.51 7.56 -6.53
CA GLY A 320 7.17 7.66 -7.14
C GLY A 320 6.18 8.49 -6.32
N LEU A 321 6.52 8.88 -5.09
CA LEU A 321 5.70 9.76 -4.24
C LEU A 321 5.80 11.21 -4.68
N ARG A 322 4.66 11.90 -4.74
CA ARG A 322 4.58 13.32 -5.13
C ARG A 322 3.55 14.10 -4.30
N PRO A 323 3.75 15.40 -4.07
CA PRO A 323 2.71 16.27 -3.51
C PRO A 323 1.54 16.41 -4.48
N GLY A 324 0.33 16.65 -3.95
CA GLY A 324 -0.85 16.96 -4.77
C GLY A 324 -1.62 15.75 -5.31
N THR A 325 -1.20 14.50 -5.05
CA THR A 325 -2.01 13.31 -5.34
C THR A 325 -3.28 13.32 -4.46
N PRO A 326 -4.50 13.47 -5.03
CA PRO A 326 -5.74 13.44 -4.26
C PRO A 326 -5.85 12.18 -3.37
N PRO A 327 -6.59 12.29 -2.24
CA PRO A 327 -8.03 12.05 -2.37
C PRO A 327 -8.97 13.11 -1.81
N SER A 328 -8.48 14.09 -1.08
CA SER A 328 -9.37 15.05 -0.41
C SER A 328 -8.86 16.47 -0.50
N PRO A 329 -9.74 17.45 -0.77
CA PRO A 329 -9.45 18.85 -0.51
C PRO A 329 -8.80 19.00 0.88
N GLY A 330 -7.69 19.75 0.95
CA GLY A 330 -7.00 20.08 2.20
C GLY A 330 -5.94 19.09 2.72
N HIS A 331 -5.77 17.90 2.15
CA HIS A 331 -4.83 16.89 2.70
C HIS A 331 -3.43 16.94 2.09
N THR A 332 -3.30 17.42 0.86
CA THR A 332 -2.02 17.75 0.23
C THR A 332 -2.21 18.99 -0.62
N ARG A 333 -1.26 19.93 -0.58
CA ARG A 333 -1.22 21.01 -1.56
C ARG A 333 -0.33 20.56 -2.72
N PRO A 334 -0.78 20.69 -3.98
CA PRO A 334 0.09 20.58 -5.14
C PRO A 334 1.31 21.47 -4.96
N ASP A 335 2.45 21.02 -5.43
CA ASP A 335 3.64 21.84 -5.44
C ASP A 335 3.68 22.63 -6.76
N PRO A 336 3.39 23.95 -6.75
CA PRO A 336 3.29 24.75 -7.96
C PRO A 336 4.61 24.83 -8.75
N ASP A 337 5.74 24.54 -8.09
CA ASP A 337 7.07 24.63 -8.69
C ASP A 337 7.59 23.28 -9.22
N ASP A 338 6.90 22.16 -8.92
CA ASP A 338 7.39 20.82 -9.30
C ASP A 338 6.43 20.13 -10.27
N PHE A 339 5.13 20.08 -9.98
CA PHE A 339 4.16 19.38 -10.84
C PHE A 339 2.77 20.04 -10.81
N PRO A 340 2.09 20.19 -11.96
CA PRO A 340 0.69 20.59 -11.98
C PRO A 340 -0.21 19.56 -11.26
N VAL A 341 -1.43 19.96 -10.92
CA VAL A 341 -2.43 19.12 -10.21
C VAL A 341 -2.85 17.89 -11.04
N THR A 342 -2.65 17.92 -12.35
CA THR A 342 -3.10 16.91 -13.32
C THR A 342 -1.99 15.92 -13.64
N TYR A 343 -2.37 14.64 -13.80
CA TYR A 343 -1.45 13.52 -13.94
C TYR A 343 -1.53 12.87 -15.33
N GLY A 344 -1.65 13.71 -16.37
CA GLY A 344 -2.23 13.24 -17.63
C GLY A 344 -3.63 12.71 -17.40
N THR A 345 -4.40 13.42 -16.59
CA THR A 345 -5.76 13.03 -16.21
C THR A 345 -6.73 13.48 -17.30
N VAL A 346 -7.70 12.64 -17.64
CA VAL A 346 -8.76 13.07 -18.56
C VAL A 346 -9.68 14.04 -17.82
N VAL A 347 -9.53 15.34 -18.11
CA VAL A 347 -10.35 16.41 -17.52
C VAL A 347 -11.75 16.33 -18.12
N THR A 348 -12.73 15.88 -17.34
CA THR A 348 -14.07 15.61 -17.87
C THR A 348 -15.03 16.80 -17.81
N LYS A 349 -14.86 17.71 -16.84
CA LYS A 349 -15.82 18.79 -16.54
C LYS A 349 -15.53 20.12 -17.24
N THR A 350 -14.36 20.24 -17.87
CA THR A 350 -13.93 21.49 -18.49
C THR A 350 -13.11 21.14 -19.72
N SER A 351 -13.46 21.71 -20.88
CA SER A 351 -12.63 21.53 -22.07
C SER A 351 -11.52 22.58 -22.08
N PRO A 352 -10.25 22.16 -22.12
CA PRO A 352 -9.11 23.10 -22.08
C PRO A 352 -9.01 24.03 -23.29
N ASP A 353 -9.65 23.67 -24.41
CA ASP A 353 -9.64 24.35 -25.70
C ASP A 353 -10.96 25.07 -26.02
N GLY A 354 -11.88 25.17 -25.05
CA GLY A 354 -13.22 25.72 -25.27
C GLY A 354 -14.19 24.79 -26.02
N GLY A 355 -13.77 23.56 -26.30
CA GLY A 355 -14.65 22.49 -26.78
C GLY A 355 -15.70 22.07 -25.74
N GLU A 356 -16.50 21.07 -26.08
CA GLU A 356 -17.49 20.55 -25.14
C GLU A 356 -16.84 19.57 -24.13
N PRO A 357 -17.12 19.69 -22.81
CA PRO A 357 -16.60 18.77 -21.80
C PRO A 357 -17.04 17.31 -22.00
N VAL A 358 -16.15 16.35 -21.70
CA VAL A 358 -16.42 14.90 -21.80
C VAL A 358 -17.65 14.50 -20.97
N ASP A 359 -17.90 15.13 -19.82
CA ASP A 359 -19.05 14.81 -18.97
C ASP A 359 -20.40 15.15 -19.65
N ALA A 360 -20.46 16.22 -20.42
CA ALA A 360 -21.62 16.59 -21.22
C ALA A 360 -21.85 15.56 -22.33
N ILE A 361 -20.78 15.07 -22.98
CA ILE A 361 -20.84 14.00 -23.98
C ILE A 361 -21.36 12.70 -23.36
N VAL A 362 -20.75 12.27 -22.25
CA VAL A 362 -21.16 11.08 -21.51
C VAL A 362 -22.62 11.19 -21.06
N LYS A 363 -23.06 12.36 -20.60
CA LYS A 363 -24.45 12.59 -20.18
C LYS A 363 -25.43 12.41 -21.33
N ARG A 364 -25.14 12.91 -22.54
CA ARG A 364 -26.06 12.75 -23.68
C ARG A 364 -25.99 11.36 -24.32
N ARG A 365 -24.81 10.72 -24.36
CA ARG A 365 -24.58 9.47 -25.11
C ARG A 365 -24.74 8.21 -24.28
N CYS A 366 -24.37 8.26 -23.00
CA CYS A 366 -24.21 7.06 -22.16
C CYS A 366 -25.22 7.01 -20.99
N ALA A 367 -25.60 8.17 -20.44
CA ALA A 367 -26.41 8.22 -19.21
C ALA A 367 -27.87 7.76 -19.38
N ALA A 368 -28.35 7.57 -20.62
CA ALA A 368 -29.65 6.94 -20.85
C ALA A 368 -29.66 5.46 -20.39
N CYS A 369 -28.50 4.80 -20.43
CA CYS A 369 -28.34 3.40 -20.04
C CYS A 369 -27.62 3.24 -18.68
N HIS A 370 -26.65 4.11 -18.39
CA HIS A 370 -25.84 4.02 -17.18
C HIS A 370 -26.38 4.88 -16.05
N ASP A 371 -26.44 4.30 -14.85
CA ASP A 371 -26.83 4.97 -13.61
C ASP A 371 -25.97 4.45 -12.43
N ALA A 372 -26.38 4.72 -11.20
CA ALA A 372 -25.68 4.25 -10.02
C ALA A 372 -25.66 2.71 -9.88
N LYS A 373 -26.65 2.01 -10.45
CA LYS A 373 -26.78 0.54 -10.44
C LYS A 373 -26.07 -0.11 -11.62
N LEU A 374 -25.89 0.61 -12.73
CA LEU A 374 -25.13 0.17 -13.89
C LEU A 374 -23.99 1.17 -14.20
N PRO A 375 -22.87 1.11 -13.46
CA PRO A 375 -21.75 1.99 -13.68
C PRO A 375 -21.11 1.78 -15.06
N MET A 376 -20.42 2.82 -15.58
CA MET A 376 -19.58 2.69 -16.78
C MET A 376 -18.26 2.02 -16.40
N GLY A 377 -18.24 0.68 -16.51
CA GLY A 377 -17.09 -0.14 -16.15
C GLY A 377 -17.07 -0.55 -14.67
N GLU A 378 -16.20 -1.50 -14.37
CA GLU A 378 -16.01 -2.01 -13.01
C GLU A 378 -15.35 -0.95 -12.13
N ARG A 379 -15.78 -0.85 -10.88
CA ARG A 379 -15.31 0.16 -9.91
C ARG A 379 -14.68 -0.52 -8.72
N ILE A 380 -14.00 0.26 -7.89
CA ILE A 380 -13.43 -0.24 -6.65
C ILE A 380 -14.52 -0.39 -5.59
N HIS A 381 -14.62 -1.56 -4.99
CA HIS A 381 -15.57 -1.90 -3.95
C HIS A 381 -14.91 -1.92 -2.56
N LYS A 382 -14.44 -0.76 -2.09
CA LYS A 382 -13.91 -0.62 -0.72
C LYS A 382 -14.91 0.09 0.19
N LYS A 383 -14.93 -0.27 1.47
CA LYS A 383 -15.83 0.32 2.48
C LYS A 383 -15.64 1.82 2.67
N GLN A 384 -14.42 2.32 2.45
CA GLN A 384 -14.09 3.72 2.71
C GLN A 384 -14.16 4.63 1.48
N GLN A 385 -14.54 5.88 1.73
CA GLN A 385 -14.66 6.92 0.71
C GLN A 385 -13.37 7.72 0.47
N TYR A 386 -12.37 7.62 1.37
CA TYR A 386 -11.07 8.32 1.25
C TYR A 386 -10.08 7.56 0.35
N LEU A 387 -10.54 7.15 -0.84
CA LEU A 387 -9.71 6.52 -1.85
C LEU A 387 -8.91 7.57 -2.61
N ASN A 388 -7.61 7.32 -2.79
CA ASN A 388 -6.74 8.09 -3.70
C ASN A 388 -7.36 8.22 -5.10
N VAL A 389 -8.19 7.27 -5.53
CA VAL A 389 -8.94 7.35 -6.80
C VAL A 389 -10.44 7.60 -6.57
N PRO A 390 -11.18 8.25 -7.49
CA PRO A 390 -12.59 8.51 -7.26
C PRO A 390 -13.43 7.21 -7.22
N VAL A 391 -14.21 7.01 -6.15
CA VAL A 391 -15.02 5.80 -5.88
C VAL A 391 -15.97 5.45 -7.04
N SER A 392 -16.56 6.47 -7.69
CA SER A 392 -17.53 6.29 -8.76
C SER A 392 -16.92 6.30 -10.16
N TYR A 393 -15.61 6.12 -10.29
CA TYR A 393 -14.88 6.26 -11.54
C TYR A 393 -14.04 5.03 -11.84
N CYS A 394 -14.25 4.48 -13.04
CA CYS A 394 -13.46 3.37 -13.57
C CYS A 394 -12.22 3.94 -14.29
N LEU A 395 -11.02 3.76 -13.72
CA LEU A 395 -9.79 4.23 -14.37
C LEU A 395 -9.48 3.47 -15.67
N ASN A 396 -9.99 2.25 -15.86
CA ASN A 396 -9.82 1.51 -17.11
C ASN A 396 -10.58 2.09 -18.30
N LEU A 397 -11.42 3.11 -18.10
CA LEU A 397 -12.14 3.76 -19.21
C LEU A 397 -11.19 4.43 -20.20
N TYR A 398 -10.06 4.93 -19.72
CA TYR A 398 -9.12 5.73 -20.50
C TYR A 398 -7.76 5.01 -20.58
N ASN A 399 -7.30 4.77 -21.81
CA ASN A 399 -5.99 4.19 -22.09
C ASN A 399 -5.08 5.30 -22.64
N LEU A 400 -4.16 5.78 -21.82
CA LEU A 400 -3.27 6.88 -22.16
C LEU A 400 -2.05 6.42 -22.96
N THR A 401 -1.75 5.12 -23.01
CA THR A 401 -0.73 4.61 -23.93
C THR A 401 -1.28 4.57 -25.35
N GLN A 402 -2.52 4.09 -25.50
CA GLN A 402 -3.19 3.87 -26.78
C GLN A 402 -4.60 4.51 -26.74
N PRO A 403 -4.73 5.84 -26.94
CA PRO A 403 -5.98 6.58 -26.77
C PRO A 403 -7.18 5.99 -27.52
N ALA A 404 -7.01 5.62 -28.78
CA ALA A 404 -8.08 5.01 -29.59
C ALA A 404 -8.56 3.63 -29.08
N ARG A 405 -7.76 2.96 -28.23
CA ARG A 405 -8.11 1.67 -27.61
C ARG A 405 -8.78 1.83 -26.24
N SER A 406 -9.13 3.06 -25.85
CA SER A 406 -9.83 3.33 -24.60
C SER A 406 -11.21 2.68 -24.57
N MET A 407 -11.58 2.10 -23.42
CA MET A 407 -12.86 1.40 -23.27
C MET A 407 -14.06 2.35 -23.45
N ILE A 408 -13.95 3.61 -23.02
CA ILE A 408 -14.98 4.64 -23.23
C ILE A 408 -15.29 4.90 -24.72
N LEU A 409 -14.34 4.61 -25.61
CA LEU A 409 -14.50 4.76 -27.05
C LEU A 409 -14.97 3.43 -27.68
N ARG A 410 -14.32 2.31 -27.34
CA ARG A 410 -14.56 1.03 -28.00
C ARG A 410 -15.82 0.31 -27.53
N ALA A 411 -16.20 0.39 -26.26
CA ALA A 411 -17.42 -0.25 -25.77
C ALA A 411 -18.70 0.27 -26.47
N PRO A 412 -18.90 1.59 -26.64
CA PRO A 412 -20.05 2.15 -27.36
C PRO A 412 -19.97 2.14 -28.90
N LEU A 413 -18.80 1.86 -29.48
CA LEU A 413 -18.59 1.85 -30.92
C LEU A 413 -19.13 0.56 -31.56
N ALA A 414 -19.74 0.70 -32.74
CA ALA A 414 -20.24 -0.41 -33.55
C ALA A 414 -19.14 -1.44 -33.88
N LYS A 415 -19.50 -2.73 -33.97
CA LYS A 415 -18.54 -3.81 -34.26
C LYS A 415 -17.92 -3.67 -35.64
N GLU A 416 -18.72 -3.22 -36.60
CA GLU A 416 -18.33 -2.99 -37.99
C GLU A 416 -17.28 -1.87 -38.11
N ALA A 417 -17.27 -0.94 -37.16
CA ALA A 417 -16.27 0.12 -37.03
C ALA A 417 -15.09 -0.27 -36.11
N GLY A 418 -14.97 -1.55 -35.73
CA GLY A 418 -13.90 -2.04 -34.85
C GLY A 418 -14.13 -1.82 -33.35
N GLY A 419 -15.34 -1.42 -32.95
CA GLY A 419 -15.74 -1.36 -31.54
C GLY A 419 -16.12 -2.72 -30.97
N TYR A 420 -16.39 -2.78 -29.67
CA TYR A 420 -16.86 -3.98 -29.01
C TYR A 420 -18.38 -4.19 -29.17
N GLY A 421 -19.14 -3.11 -29.41
CA GLY A 421 -20.60 -3.14 -29.48
C GLY A 421 -21.24 -3.65 -28.20
N TRP A 422 -20.76 -3.21 -27.04
CA TRP A 422 -21.23 -3.67 -25.72
C TRP A 422 -22.48 -2.94 -25.22
N CYS A 423 -22.74 -1.73 -25.73
CA CYS A 423 -23.92 -0.97 -25.36
C CYS A 423 -25.19 -1.65 -25.88
N GLN A 424 -26.23 -1.64 -25.05
CA GLN A 424 -27.53 -2.21 -25.37
C GLN A 424 -28.63 -1.16 -25.10
N THR A 425 -29.73 -1.24 -25.84
CA THR A 425 -30.92 -0.41 -25.61
C THR A 425 -31.56 -0.78 -24.29
N LYS A 426 -32.14 0.20 -23.61
CA LYS A 426 -32.94 -0.05 -22.41
C LYS A 426 -34.26 -0.70 -22.84
N PRO A 427 -34.55 -1.95 -22.46
CA PRO A 427 -35.74 -2.63 -22.94
C PRO A 427 -37.00 -1.98 -22.37
N ALA A 428 -37.94 -1.61 -23.24
CA ALA A 428 -39.29 -1.22 -22.85
C ALA A 428 -40.13 -2.50 -22.69
N GLY A 429 -40.76 -2.69 -21.52
CA GLY A 429 -41.79 -3.72 -21.31
C GLY A 429 -41.38 -5.16 -21.63
N GLY A 430 -40.36 -5.70 -20.96
CA GLY A 430 -40.03 -7.13 -21.03
C GLY A 430 -39.43 -7.63 -22.35
N GLN A 431 -39.17 -6.73 -23.32
CA GLN A 431 -38.45 -7.09 -24.54
C GLN A 431 -36.95 -7.34 -24.25
N PRO A 432 -36.26 -8.17 -25.06
CA PRO A 432 -34.82 -8.33 -24.96
C PRO A 432 -34.11 -7.03 -25.34
N ALA A 433 -33.04 -6.70 -24.61
CA ALA A 433 -32.19 -5.56 -24.91
C ALA A 433 -31.53 -5.74 -26.30
N GLN A 434 -31.64 -4.74 -27.16
CA GLN A 434 -31.06 -4.76 -28.51
C GLN A 434 -29.68 -4.11 -28.49
N PRO A 435 -28.74 -4.49 -29.36
CA PRO A 435 -27.48 -3.77 -29.50
C PRO A 435 -27.73 -2.28 -29.80
N ALA A 436 -27.05 -1.39 -29.08
CA ALA A 436 -27.08 0.05 -29.30
C ALA A 436 -25.69 0.51 -29.76
N ALA A 437 -25.57 0.89 -31.03
CA ALA A 437 -24.38 1.58 -31.52
C ALA A 437 -24.49 3.06 -31.13
N VAL A 438 -23.87 3.42 -30.00
CA VAL A 438 -23.83 4.82 -29.53
C VAL A 438 -22.94 5.67 -30.45
N PHE A 439 -21.84 5.07 -30.94
CA PHE A 439 -21.05 5.61 -32.05
C PHE A 439 -21.12 4.65 -33.24
N ALA A 440 -21.54 5.15 -34.40
CA ALA A 440 -21.62 4.36 -35.62
C ALA A 440 -20.25 4.20 -36.30
N SER A 441 -19.40 5.22 -36.24
CA SER A 441 -18.03 5.21 -36.78
C SER A 441 -17.09 6.02 -35.89
N THR A 442 -15.78 5.87 -36.13
CA THR A 442 -14.75 6.68 -35.48
C THR A 442 -14.77 8.14 -35.94
N GLU A 443 -15.56 8.50 -36.95
CA GLU A 443 -15.68 9.87 -37.48
C GLU A 443 -16.72 10.70 -36.72
N ASP A 444 -17.50 10.08 -35.82
CA ASP A 444 -18.47 10.79 -34.98
C ASP A 444 -17.78 11.91 -34.18
N GLY A 445 -18.38 13.11 -34.19
CA GLY A 445 -17.79 14.29 -33.56
C GLY A 445 -17.57 14.14 -32.05
N ASP A 446 -18.44 13.42 -31.37
CA ASP A 446 -18.35 13.15 -29.93
C ASP A 446 -17.28 12.11 -29.62
N TYR A 447 -17.19 11.07 -30.46
CA TYR A 447 -16.09 10.11 -30.40
C TYR A 447 -14.74 10.82 -30.52
N GLN A 448 -14.62 11.70 -31.51
CA GLN A 448 -13.40 12.47 -31.76
C GLN A 448 -13.10 13.48 -30.64
N ALA A 449 -14.13 14.08 -30.03
CA ALA A 449 -13.94 14.97 -28.88
C ALA A 449 -13.41 14.21 -27.64
N ILE A 450 -13.96 13.04 -27.34
CA ILE A 450 -13.45 12.19 -26.25
C ILE A 450 -12.00 11.75 -26.56
N LEU A 451 -11.73 11.30 -27.79
CA LEU A 451 -10.39 10.88 -28.20
C LEU A 451 -9.35 12.00 -28.01
N ARG A 452 -9.65 13.24 -28.45
CA ARG A 452 -8.77 14.40 -28.26
C ARG A 452 -8.48 14.68 -26.78
N ALA A 453 -9.48 14.55 -25.90
CA ALA A 453 -9.28 14.72 -24.47
C ALA A 453 -8.30 13.69 -23.90
N ILE A 454 -8.37 12.44 -24.37
CA ILE A 454 -7.47 11.35 -23.97
C ILE A 454 -6.06 11.56 -24.55
N GLU A 455 -5.94 12.03 -25.79
CA GLU A 455 -4.65 12.35 -26.42
C GLU A 455 -3.93 13.50 -25.73
N ARG A 456 -4.68 14.51 -25.26
CA ARG A 456 -4.13 15.58 -24.42
C ARG A 456 -3.60 15.04 -23.10
N ALA A 457 -4.39 14.21 -22.44
CA ALA A 457 -4.02 13.53 -21.19
C ALA A 457 -2.74 12.67 -21.38
N LYS A 458 -2.67 11.91 -22.48
CA LYS A 458 -1.45 11.20 -22.90
C LYS A 458 -0.26 12.15 -23.05
N THR A 459 -0.42 13.26 -23.77
CA THR A 459 0.66 14.22 -24.02
C THR A 459 1.22 14.77 -22.72
N GLU A 460 0.35 15.12 -21.78
CA GLU A 460 0.75 15.56 -20.45
C GLU A 460 1.49 14.46 -19.67
N LEU A 461 0.95 13.23 -19.62
CA LEU A 461 1.60 12.08 -18.98
C LEU A 461 3.02 11.85 -19.54
N TYR A 462 3.17 11.90 -20.87
CA TYR A 462 4.44 11.68 -21.55
C TYR A 462 5.39 12.88 -21.45
N THR A 463 4.91 14.04 -21.03
CA THR A 463 5.74 15.21 -20.70
C THR A 463 6.23 15.11 -19.26
N LEU A 464 5.34 14.86 -18.31
CA LEU A 464 5.64 14.83 -16.87
C LEU A 464 6.43 13.58 -16.45
N LYS A 465 6.17 12.46 -17.13
CA LYS A 465 6.66 11.10 -16.83
C LYS A 465 6.28 10.60 -15.43
N ARG A 466 6.06 9.30 -15.31
CA ARG A 466 5.89 8.59 -14.04
C ARG A 466 7.12 7.75 -13.72
N PHE A 467 7.23 7.28 -12.48
CA PHE A 467 8.42 6.55 -12.01
C PHE A 467 8.74 5.29 -12.83
N ASP A 468 7.71 4.74 -13.48
CA ASP A 468 7.73 3.57 -14.35
C ASP A 468 7.97 3.91 -15.83
N MET A 469 8.20 5.18 -16.16
CA MET A 469 8.50 5.63 -17.52
C MET A 469 10.00 5.95 -17.71
N PRO A 470 10.55 5.72 -18.92
CA PRO A 470 11.89 6.18 -19.26
C PRO A 470 12.06 7.68 -19.01
N ASP A 471 13.26 8.06 -18.60
CA ASP A 471 13.69 9.44 -18.33
C ASP A 471 12.91 10.14 -17.20
N PHE A 472 12.21 9.38 -16.37
CA PHE A 472 11.59 9.89 -15.15
C PHE A 472 12.58 10.67 -14.28
N ARG A 473 12.13 11.83 -13.81
CA ARG A 473 12.84 12.65 -12.82
C ARG A 473 12.09 12.64 -11.48
N PRO A 474 12.77 12.33 -10.37
CA PRO A 474 12.15 12.40 -9.05
C PRO A 474 11.83 13.86 -8.67
N THR A 475 10.97 14.01 -7.66
CA THR A 475 10.59 15.33 -7.13
C THR A 475 11.78 16.04 -6.49
N ARG A 476 11.74 17.37 -6.45
CA ARG A 476 12.75 18.17 -5.75
C ARG A 476 12.87 17.80 -4.28
N HIS A 477 11.77 17.40 -3.65
CA HIS A 477 11.74 16.99 -2.25
C HIS A 477 12.44 15.66 -2.02
N TYR A 478 12.22 14.68 -2.90
CA TYR A 478 12.93 13.40 -2.83
C TYR A 478 14.45 13.63 -2.95
N VAL A 479 14.88 14.42 -3.95
CA VAL A 479 16.30 14.73 -4.16
C VAL A 479 16.88 15.50 -2.96
N ARG A 480 16.16 16.49 -2.43
CA ARG A 480 16.57 17.24 -1.23
C ARG A 480 16.81 16.31 -0.05
N GLU A 481 15.87 15.40 0.24
CA GLU A 481 16.05 14.47 1.36
C GLU A 481 17.21 13.51 1.11
N MET A 482 17.36 13.00 -0.11
CA MET A 482 18.49 12.12 -0.44
C MET A 482 19.85 12.82 -0.31
N ILE A 483 19.94 14.11 -0.63
CA ILE A 483 21.13 14.93 -0.36
C ILE A 483 21.32 15.08 1.16
N ARG A 484 20.26 15.40 1.91
CA ARG A 484 20.31 15.59 3.36
C ARG A 484 20.76 14.34 4.11
N TYR A 485 20.36 13.16 3.64
CA TYR A 485 20.80 11.87 4.18
C TYR A 485 22.19 11.43 3.67
N GLY A 486 22.87 12.25 2.85
CA GLY A 486 24.19 11.95 2.31
C GLY A 486 24.21 10.84 1.24
N ILE A 487 23.06 10.54 0.64
CA ILE A 487 22.93 9.49 -0.39
C ILE A 487 23.22 10.02 -1.78
N LEU A 488 22.85 11.27 -2.05
CA LEU A 488 23.18 11.97 -3.29
C LEU A 488 24.17 13.12 -3.02
N PRO A 489 25.06 13.46 -3.98
CA PRO A 489 25.94 14.62 -3.88
C PRO A 489 25.19 15.95 -3.68
N PRO A 490 25.73 16.90 -2.89
CA PRO A 490 25.07 18.20 -2.64
C PRO A 490 24.75 19.04 -3.87
N ASP A 491 25.49 18.84 -4.96
CA ASP A 491 25.37 19.54 -6.24
C ASP A 491 24.49 18.81 -7.27
N THR A 492 23.84 17.71 -6.87
CA THR A 492 22.94 16.94 -7.75
C THR A 492 21.83 17.81 -8.32
N ASP A 493 21.82 18.00 -9.63
CA ASP A 493 20.78 18.68 -10.39
C ASP A 493 19.78 17.65 -10.93
N ARG A 494 18.61 17.55 -10.31
CA ARG A 494 17.57 16.58 -10.69
C ARG A 494 17.13 16.66 -12.16
N MET A 495 17.29 17.82 -12.81
CA MET A 495 16.85 18.04 -14.18
C MET A 495 17.89 17.55 -15.19
N LYS A 496 19.17 17.55 -14.81
CA LYS A 496 20.29 17.16 -15.67
C LYS A 496 20.79 15.77 -15.35
N ASP A 497 21.02 15.48 -14.08
CA ASP A 497 21.69 14.28 -13.61
C ASP A 497 20.77 13.07 -13.62
N ARG A 498 21.27 11.94 -14.12
CA ARG A 498 20.53 10.67 -14.08
C ARG A 498 20.56 10.10 -12.67
N ILE A 499 19.38 9.88 -12.09
CA ILE A 499 19.23 9.31 -10.75
C ILE A 499 18.60 7.91 -10.89
N ASP A 500 19.35 6.87 -10.52
CA ASP A 500 18.77 5.53 -10.34
C ASP A 500 18.05 5.48 -8.99
N VAL A 501 16.76 5.83 -9.02
CA VAL A 501 15.92 5.93 -7.82
C VAL A 501 15.83 4.63 -7.01
N TYR A 502 15.98 3.47 -7.66
CA TYR A 502 15.97 2.18 -6.96
C TYR A 502 17.30 1.95 -6.24
N ALA A 503 18.42 2.30 -6.86
CA ALA A 503 19.73 2.24 -6.20
C ALA A 503 19.83 3.26 -5.06
N THR A 504 19.33 4.47 -5.28
CA THR A 504 19.27 5.54 -4.28
C THR A 504 18.44 5.12 -3.07
N ASP A 505 17.23 4.57 -3.25
CA ASP A 505 16.42 4.06 -2.14
C ASP A 505 17.12 2.91 -1.38
N ARG A 506 17.76 1.97 -2.10
CA ARG A 506 18.54 0.89 -1.47
C ARG A 506 19.69 1.44 -0.63
N ALA A 507 20.40 2.45 -1.12
CA ALA A 507 21.48 3.10 -0.39
C ALA A 507 20.95 3.84 0.85
N TYR A 508 19.83 4.57 0.71
CA TYR A 508 19.14 5.21 1.82
C TYR A 508 18.72 4.22 2.91
N TRP A 509 18.09 3.09 2.55
CA TRP A 509 17.69 2.11 3.56
C TRP A 509 18.89 1.46 4.27
N ARG A 510 20.02 1.29 3.56
CA ARG A 510 21.25 0.75 4.15
C ARG A 510 21.94 1.71 5.09
N SER A 511 21.88 3.03 4.83
CA SER A 511 22.51 4.02 5.72
C SER A 511 21.85 4.07 7.11
N LEU A 512 20.65 3.51 7.24
CA LEU A 512 19.91 3.41 8.50
C LEU A 512 20.19 2.12 9.27
N TRP A 513 21.00 1.20 8.73
CA TRP A 513 21.34 -0.05 9.43
C TRP A 513 22.30 0.20 10.58
N TYR A 514 22.06 -0.49 11.69
CA TYR A 514 22.91 -0.42 12.88
C TYR A 514 24.36 -0.76 12.54
N GLN A 515 25.26 0.16 12.90
CA GLN A 515 26.70 -0.03 12.85
C GLN A 515 27.21 -0.20 14.29
N PRO A 516 27.84 -1.34 14.63
CA PRO A 516 28.44 -1.53 15.93
C PRO A 516 29.45 -0.41 16.28
N PRO A 517 29.55 0.02 17.55
CA PRO A 517 30.53 1.01 17.96
C PRO A 517 31.96 0.51 17.68
N GLY A 518 32.76 1.31 16.97
CA GLY A 518 34.17 0.99 16.67
C GLY A 518 34.41 0.19 15.38
N GLY A 519 33.38 0.01 14.54
CA GLY A 519 33.48 -0.53 13.18
C GLY A 519 33.80 0.53 12.11
#